data_AF-A0A0B3XLR4-F1
#
_entry.id   AF-A0A0B3XLR4-F1
#
_cell.length_a   1.000
_cell.length_b   1.000
_cell.length_c   1.000
_cell.angle_alpha   90.00
_cell.angle_beta   90.00
_cell.angle_gamma   90.00
#
_symmetry.space_group_name_H-M   'P 1'
#
loop_
_entity.id
_entity.type
_entity.pdbx_description
1 polymer ?
#
loop_
_entity_poly.entity_id
_entity_poly.type
_entity_poly.pdbx_seq_one_letter_code
_entity_poly.pdbx_strand_id
1 'polypeptide(L)'
;GDYRLQSPTNEEDTYTYSSGVLVMDDALDYVLVNGDFVIDTSLYSTSGALFSAGVLEVKGNFTQLSTYTSNSSHLNFKTSGTHKVVLSGSTAQDVYF
;
A
#
# COMPACT_ATOMS: atom_id res chain seq x y z
N GLY A 1 -4.59 -13.66 -0.20
CA GLY A 1 -5.78 -12.82 -0.32
C GLY A 1 -5.35 -11.38 -0.32
N ASP A 2 -6.30 -10.49 -0.03
CA ASP A 2 -6.05 -9.05 0.03
C ASP A 2 -5.07 -8.69 1.14
N TYR A 3 -4.32 -7.62 0.91
CA TYR A 3 -3.46 -6.99 1.91
C TYR A 3 -3.89 -5.54 2.08
N ARG A 4 -4.47 -5.23 3.24
CA ARG A 4 -5.07 -3.92 3.53
C ARG A 4 -4.34 -3.28 4.69
N LEU A 5 -3.70 -2.14 4.46
CA LEU A 5 -3.25 -1.23 5.50
C LEU A 5 -4.42 -0.32 5.89
N GLN A 6 -5.48 -0.93 6.39
CA GLN A 6 -6.73 -0.29 6.82
C GLN A 6 -7.23 -0.96 8.10
N SER A 7 -8.08 -0.27 8.84
CA SER A 7 -8.77 -0.84 10.01
C SER A 7 -10.23 -1.10 9.65
N PRO A 8 -10.78 -2.29 9.98
CA PRO A 8 -12.21 -2.53 9.81
C PRO A 8 -13.00 -1.60 10.74
N THR A 9 -14.18 -1.18 10.29
CA THR A 9 -15.14 -0.46 11.15
C THR A 9 -16.11 -1.46 11.80
N ASN A 10 -17.14 -0.95 12.49
CA ASN A 10 -18.22 -1.78 13.03
C ASN A 10 -19.25 -2.17 11.95
N GLU A 11 -19.12 -1.64 10.73
CA GLU A 11 -19.96 -1.96 9.59
C GLU A 11 -19.26 -3.02 8.73
N GLU A 12 -20.01 -4.01 8.26
CA GLU A 12 -19.49 -5.09 7.42
C GLU A 12 -18.85 -4.52 6.14
N ASP A 13 -17.71 -5.12 5.74
CA ASP A 13 -16.92 -4.74 4.57
C ASP A 13 -16.55 -3.26 4.45
N THR A 14 -16.59 -2.52 5.56
CA THR A 14 -16.25 -1.11 5.60
C THR A 14 -14.94 -0.90 6.36
N TYR A 15 -14.07 -0.06 5.79
CA TYR A 15 -12.72 0.16 6.27
C TYR A 15 -12.44 1.66 6.42
N THR A 16 -11.58 1.99 7.38
CA THR A 16 -11.04 3.34 7.58
C THR A 16 -9.51 3.29 7.60
N TYR A 17 -8.87 4.46 7.59
CA TYR A 17 -7.42 4.52 7.66
C TYR A 17 -6.92 3.83 8.94
N SER A 18 -5.74 3.21 8.85
CA SER A 18 -5.10 2.57 10.00
C SER A 18 -3.87 3.34 10.46
N SER A 19 -3.25 2.87 11.54
CA SER A 19 -1.86 3.21 11.89
C SER A 19 -0.89 2.07 11.51
N GLY A 20 -1.29 1.20 10.58
CA GLY A 20 -0.44 0.13 10.08
C GLY A 20 0.68 0.67 9.18
N VAL A 21 1.82 0.00 9.20
CA VAL A 21 2.98 0.34 8.36
C VAL A 21 3.52 -0.94 7.73
N LEU A 22 3.75 -0.87 6.42
CA LEU A 22 4.60 -1.81 5.71
C LEU A 22 5.93 -1.11 5.43
N VAL A 23 7.04 -1.76 5.78
CA VAL A 23 8.39 -1.30 5.48
C VAL A 23 9.01 -2.25 4.47
N MET A 24 9.52 -1.69 3.38
CA MET A 24 10.29 -2.36 2.33
C MET A 24 11.51 -1.49 2.01
N ASP A 25 12.57 -1.69 2.77
CA ASP A 25 13.81 -0.89 2.73
C ASP A 25 15.06 -1.74 2.51
N ASP A 26 14.93 -3.08 2.45
CA ASP A 26 15.97 -3.99 2.03
C ASP A 26 15.76 -4.46 0.57
N ALA A 27 16.86 -4.61 -0.18
CA ALA A 27 16.80 -5.09 -1.56
C ALA A 27 16.27 -6.53 -1.68
N LEU A 28 16.34 -7.31 -0.60
CA LEU A 28 15.83 -8.68 -0.52
C LEU A 28 14.36 -8.73 -0.09
N ASP A 29 13.76 -7.61 0.32
CA ASP A 29 12.34 -7.57 0.69
C ASP A 29 11.48 -7.94 -0.52
N TYR A 30 10.58 -8.90 -0.29
CA TYR A 30 9.64 -9.34 -1.29
C TYR A 30 8.29 -9.64 -0.63
N VAL A 31 7.25 -8.96 -1.10
CA VAL A 31 5.88 -9.14 -0.64
C VAL A 31 5.02 -9.54 -1.83
N LEU A 32 4.41 -10.72 -1.75
CA LEU A 32 3.42 -11.19 -2.72
C LEU A 32 2.02 -11.03 -2.14
N VAL A 33 1.23 -10.15 -2.77
CA VAL A 33 -0.19 -9.96 -2.50
C VAL A 33 -0.98 -10.72 -3.55
N ASN A 34 -1.59 -11.83 -3.14
CA ASN A 34 -2.38 -12.69 -4.04
C ASN A 34 -3.75 -12.10 -4.41
N GLY A 35 -4.21 -11.05 -3.73
CA GLY A 35 -5.46 -10.32 -4.02
C GLY A 35 -5.18 -8.83 -4.19
N ASP A 36 -6.09 -8.00 -3.69
CA ASP A 36 -5.98 -6.55 -3.78
C ASP A 36 -5.01 -6.00 -2.73
N PHE A 37 -4.22 -5.00 -3.11
CA PHE A 37 -3.43 -4.20 -2.18
C PHE A 37 -4.12 -2.86 -1.95
N VAL A 38 -4.42 -2.53 -0.69
CA VAL A 38 -5.01 -1.25 -0.31
C VAL A 38 -4.16 -0.58 0.76
N ILE A 39 -3.78 0.67 0.52
CA ILE A 39 -3.07 1.49 1.50
C ILE A 39 -3.85 2.76 1.84
N ASP A 40 -4.23 2.88 3.11
CA ASP A 40 -4.85 4.06 3.69
C ASP A 40 -4.38 4.18 5.15
N THR A 41 -3.22 4.80 5.36
CA THR A 41 -2.62 4.91 6.69
C THR A 41 -2.38 6.35 7.08
N SER A 42 -2.49 6.62 8.39
CA SER A 42 -2.14 7.90 9.00
C SER A 42 -0.62 8.11 9.10
N LEU A 43 0.16 7.04 8.91
CA LEU A 43 1.62 7.07 8.97
C LEU A 43 2.20 7.12 7.56
N TYR A 44 3.03 8.13 7.29
CA TYR A 44 3.63 8.37 5.98
C TYR A 44 5.09 8.80 6.10
N SER A 45 5.85 8.63 5.02
CA SER A 45 7.23 9.07 4.93
C SER A 45 7.40 10.08 3.81
N THR A 46 7.79 11.30 4.17
CA THR A 46 8.03 12.37 3.19
C THR A 46 9.27 12.10 2.34
N SER A 47 10.22 11.29 2.81
CA SER A 47 11.40 10.87 2.05
C SER A 47 11.16 9.62 1.21
N GLY A 48 10.05 8.89 1.43
CA GLY A 48 9.81 7.59 0.82
C GLY A 48 10.67 6.47 1.40
N ALA A 49 11.15 6.63 2.64
CA ALA A 49 12.04 5.65 3.30
C ALA A 49 11.35 4.32 3.59
N LEU A 50 10.02 4.32 3.79
CA LEU A 50 9.23 3.10 4.04
C LEU A 50 9.16 2.17 2.83
N PHE A 51 9.38 2.69 1.62
CA PHE A 51 9.36 1.93 0.37
C PHE A 51 10.58 2.35 -0.47
N SER A 52 11.78 2.07 0.05
CA SER A 52 13.05 2.49 -0.55
C SER A 52 13.78 1.38 -1.32
N ALA A 53 13.46 0.11 -1.05
CA ALA A 53 13.97 -1.05 -1.78
C ALA A 53 12.95 -2.21 -1.80
N GLY A 54 13.33 -3.35 -2.38
CA GLY A 54 12.48 -4.54 -2.44
C GLY A 54 11.37 -4.49 -3.50
N VAL A 55 10.57 -5.56 -3.55
CA VAL A 55 9.50 -5.74 -4.55
C VAL A 55 8.16 -6.05 -3.90
N LEU A 56 7.17 -5.19 -4.16
CA LEU A 56 5.76 -5.44 -3.89
C LEU A 56 5.10 -6.01 -5.14
N GLU A 57 4.86 -7.32 -5.18
CA GLU A 57 4.13 -7.99 -6.27
C GLU A 57 2.64 -8.11 -5.93
N VAL A 58 1.77 -7.59 -6.79
CA VAL A 58 0.32 -7.58 -6.59
C VAL A 58 -0.38 -8.30 -7.75
N LYS A 59 -1.23 -9.27 -7.40
CA LYS A 59 -2.04 -10.05 -8.35
C LYS A 59 -3.43 -9.45 -8.59
N GLY A 60 -3.99 -8.70 -7.63
CA GLY A 60 -5.26 -7.97 -7.75
C GLY A 60 -5.06 -6.47 -7.99
N ASN A 61 -6.04 -5.65 -7.63
CA ASN A 61 -5.98 -4.20 -7.80
C ASN A 61 -5.01 -3.54 -6.84
N PHE A 62 -4.51 -2.36 -7.21
CA PHE A 62 -3.70 -1.51 -6.34
C PHE A 62 -4.46 -0.22 -6.06
N THR A 63 -4.72 0.05 -4.78
CA THR A 63 -5.47 1.23 -4.36
C THR A 63 -4.70 1.98 -3.28
N GLN A 64 -4.32 3.21 -3.58
CA GLN A 64 -3.90 4.18 -2.58
C GLN A 64 -5.09 5.09 -2.26
N LEU A 65 -5.40 5.25 -0.98
CA LEU A 65 -6.39 6.20 -0.47
C LEU A 65 -5.70 7.16 0.49
N SER A 66 -6.30 8.31 0.75
CA SER A 66 -5.78 9.29 1.70
C SER A 66 -6.89 9.85 2.59
N THR A 67 -7.67 8.97 3.22
CA THR A 67 -8.86 9.37 3.99
C THR A 67 -8.50 10.00 5.34
N TYR A 68 -7.27 9.76 5.81
CA TYR A 68 -6.71 10.51 6.95
C TYR A 68 -6.58 12.00 6.62
N THR A 69 -7.15 12.86 7.46
CA THR A 69 -7.24 14.31 7.22
C THR A 69 -5.97 15.03 7.64
N SER A 70 -4.92 14.89 6.83
CA SER A 70 -3.65 15.62 6.95
C SER A 70 -3.20 16.13 5.58
N ASN A 71 -2.49 17.28 5.55
CA ASN A 71 -1.96 17.84 4.30
C ASN A 71 -0.98 16.90 3.56
N SER A 72 -0.51 15.85 4.22
CA SER A 72 0.48 14.91 3.69
C SER A 72 0.00 13.45 3.66
N SER A 73 -1.31 13.19 3.86
CA SER A 73 -1.84 11.82 3.85
C SER A 73 -1.68 11.11 2.51
N HIS A 74 -1.66 11.85 1.40
CA HIS A 74 -1.35 11.34 0.05
C HIS A 74 0.10 10.83 -0.10
N LEU A 75 0.97 11.00 0.91
CA LEU A 75 2.34 10.47 0.93
C LEU A 75 2.45 9.11 1.64
N ASN A 76 1.32 8.49 1.99
CA ASN A 76 1.30 7.19 2.68
C ASN A 76 1.86 6.05 1.82
N PHE A 77 1.86 6.18 0.49
CA PHE A 77 2.62 5.35 -0.42
C PHE A 77 3.56 6.21 -1.27
N LYS A 78 4.68 6.64 -0.67
CA LYS A 78 5.77 7.29 -1.40
C LYS A 78 6.94 6.34 -1.52
N THR A 79 7.34 6.04 -2.75
CA THR A 79 8.49 5.19 -3.04
C THR A 79 9.76 6.00 -3.28
N SER A 80 10.91 5.39 -3.05
CA SER A 80 12.23 5.94 -3.35
C SER A 80 13.21 4.82 -3.72
N GLY A 81 14.46 5.18 -4.03
CA GLY A 81 15.52 4.21 -4.26
C GLY A 81 15.21 3.20 -5.37
N THR A 82 15.32 1.91 -5.05
CA THR A 82 15.12 0.79 -6.00
C THR A 82 13.83 0.02 -5.77
N HIS A 83 12.93 0.53 -4.92
CA HIS A 83 11.65 -0.14 -4.68
C HIS A 83 10.84 -0.28 -5.97
N LYS A 84 10.19 -1.43 -6.15
CA LYS A 84 9.38 -1.72 -7.33
C LYS A 84 8.02 -2.31 -6.96
N VAL A 85 6.98 -1.82 -7.61
CA VAL A 85 5.68 -2.49 -7.66
C VAL A 85 5.57 -3.31 -8.94
N VAL A 86 5.20 -4.58 -8.82
CA VAL A 86 4.99 -5.50 -9.94
C VAL A 86 3.51 -5.89 -9.99
N LEU A 87 2.79 -5.36 -10.97
CA LEU A 87 1.42 -5.79 -11.28
C LEU A 87 1.51 -7.04 -12.16
N SER A 88 1.06 -8.17 -11.63
CA SER A 88 1.25 -9.50 -12.24
C SER A 88 0.02 -10.39 -12.19
N GLY A 89 -1.16 -9.75 -12.12
CA GLY A 89 -2.46 -10.41 -12.20
C GLY A 89 -2.70 -11.08 -13.55
N SER A 90 -3.56 -12.10 -13.54
CA SER A 90 -3.97 -12.82 -14.75
C SER A 90 -5.17 -12.16 -15.45
N THR A 91 -5.77 -11.15 -14.84
CA THR A 91 -6.87 -10.34 -15.38
C THR A 91 -6.46 -8.86 -15.41
N ALA A 92 -7.31 -8.00 -15.97
CA ALA A 92 -7.11 -6.55 -15.84
C ALA A 92 -6.97 -6.16 -14.37
N GLN A 93 -6.01 -5.28 -14.07
CA GLN A 93 -5.76 -4.72 -12.75
C GLN A 93 -5.98 -3.22 -12.82
N ASP A 94 -6.84 -2.71 -11.95
CA ASP A 94 -7.04 -1.28 -11.78
C ASP A 94 -6.02 -0.72 -10.79
N VAL A 95 -5.54 0.48 -11.08
CA VAL A 95 -4.62 1.24 -10.23
C VAL A 95 -5.29 2.56 -9.90
N TYR A 96 -5.52 2.81 -8.61
CA TYR A 96 -6.20 3.99 -8.10
C TYR A 96 -5.33 4.75 -7.10
N PHE A 97 -5.34 6.08 -7.20
CA PHE A 97 -4.59 7.02 -6.37
C PHE A 97 -5.49 8.16 -5.90
#